data_AF-A0A959CQ90-F1
#
_entry.id   AF-A0A959CQ90-F1
#
_cell.length_a   1.000
_cell.length_b   1.000
_cell.length_c   1.000
_cell.angle_alpha   90.00
_cell.angle_beta   90.00
_cell.angle_gamma   90.00
#
_symmetry.space_group_name_H-M   'P 1'
#
loop_
_entity.id
_entity.type
_entity.pdbx_description
1 polymer ?
#
loop_
_entity_poly.entity_id
_entity_poly.type
_entity_poly.pdbx_seq_one_letter_code
_entity_poly.pdbx_strand_id
1 'polypeptide(L)'
;MAKQAQYDYIYYGTRAKAGEVVAFVKHVLQANIRAEARGQRKTPICIWGKHGIGKTEIVQTLAHELGYQFRYIAPAQFEEMGDLVGMP
;
A
#
# COMPACT_ATOMS: atom_id res chain seq x y z
N MET A 1 -36.89 7.08 -9.59
CA MET A 1 -35.66 6.43 -10.08
C MET A 1 -34.51 7.42 -9.90
N ALA A 2 -33.59 7.16 -8.95
CA ALA A 2 -32.50 8.09 -8.65
C ALA A 2 -31.39 7.97 -9.70
N LYS A 3 -31.07 9.09 -10.34
CA LYS A 3 -30.01 9.22 -11.35
C LYS A 3 -28.67 8.97 -10.67
N GLN A 4 -28.04 7.84 -10.97
CA GLN A 4 -26.74 7.47 -10.40
C GLN A 4 -25.71 8.47 -10.96
N ALA A 5 -25.15 9.32 -10.09
CA ALA A 5 -24.14 10.29 -10.49
C ALA A 5 -22.94 9.53 -11.08
N GLN A 6 -22.73 9.69 -12.38
CA GLN A 6 -21.60 9.12 -13.09
C GLN A 6 -20.39 10.01 -12.79
N TYR A 7 -19.63 9.64 -11.76
CA TYR A 7 -18.39 10.32 -11.42
C TYR A 7 -17.32 9.93 -12.44
N ASP A 8 -16.73 10.92 -13.11
CA ASP A 8 -15.57 10.75 -13.99
C ASP A 8 -14.30 10.60 -13.13
N TYR A 9 -14.02 9.38 -12.72
CA TYR A 9 -12.80 9.07 -11.99
C TYR A 9 -11.60 9.05 -12.94
N ILE A 10 -10.58 9.85 -12.65
CA ILE A 10 -9.25 9.75 -13.28
C ILE A 10 -8.48 8.65 -12.57
N TYR A 11 -8.04 7.64 -13.32
CA TYR A 11 -7.23 6.55 -12.80
C TYR A 11 -5.76 6.70 -13.17
N TYR A 12 -4.89 6.72 -12.17
CA TYR A 12 -3.43 6.75 -12.32
C TYR A 12 -2.80 5.37 -12.12
N GLY A 13 -1.80 5.06 -12.95
CA GLY A 13 -1.03 3.83 -12.87
C GLY A 13 -1.63 2.64 -13.63
N THR A 14 -0.90 1.53 -13.63
CA THR A 14 -1.24 0.32 -14.37
C THR A 14 -2.38 -0.43 -13.69
N ARG A 15 -3.38 -0.86 -14.47
CA ARG A 15 -4.37 -1.83 -13.99
C ARG A 15 -3.69 -3.17 -13.79
N ALA A 16 -3.89 -3.78 -12.62
CA ALA A 16 -3.24 -5.03 -12.26
C ALA A 16 -4.22 -5.98 -11.56
N LYS A 17 -4.04 -7.28 -11.79
CA LYS A 17 -4.65 -8.37 -11.03
C LYS A 17 -3.84 -8.62 -9.75
N ALA A 18 -4.44 -9.34 -8.79
CA ALA A 18 -3.80 -9.63 -7.51
C ALA A 18 -2.39 -10.25 -7.65
N GLY A 19 -2.22 -11.23 -8.53
CA GLY A 19 -0.90 -11.86 -8.78
C GLY A 19 0.15 -10.88 -9.32
N GLU A 20 -0.26 -9.93 -10.17
CA GLU A 20 0.64 -8.90 -10.71
C GLU A 20 1.04 -7.90 -9.62
N VAL A 21 0.11 -7.54 -8.73
CA VAL A 21 0.41 -6.71 -7.54
C VAL A 21 1.40 -7.42 -6.63
N VAL A 22 1.21 -8.72 -6.34
CA VAL A 22 2.15 -9.51 -5.52
C VAL A 22 3.53 -9.55 -6.16
N ALA A 23 3.62 -9.84 -7.46
CA ALA A 23 4.90 -9.86 -8.18
C ALA A 23 5.60 -8.49 -8.14
N PHE A 24 4.85 -7.40 -8.33
CA PHE A 24 5.37 -6.04 -8.27
C PHE A 24 5.88 -5.68 -6.87
N VAL A 25 5.12 -5.99 -5.82
CA VAL A 25 5.56 -5.71 -4.44
C VAL A 25 6.82 -6.50 -4.10
N LYS A 26 6.89 -7.79 -4.45
CA LYS A 26 8.11 -8.60 -4.28
C LYS A 26 9.31 -7.98 -5.00
N HIS A 27 9.11 -7.52 -6.23
CA HIS A 27 10.17 -6.85 -7.00
C HIS A 27 10.68 -5.57 -6.30
N VAL A 28 9.77 -4.69 -5.89
CA VAL A 28 10.12 -3.42 -5.24
C VAL A 28 10.80 -3.65 -3.88
N LEU A 29 10.37 -4.63 -3.09
CA LEU A 29 11.03 -4.99 -1.84
C LEU A 29 12.49 -5.41 -2.08
N GLN A 30 12.73 -6.25 -3.09
CA GLN A 30 14.09 -6.66 -3.46
C GLN A 30 14.95 -5.51 -4.02
N ALA A 31 14.33 -4.56 -4.72
CA ALA A 31 15.00 -3.35 -5.17
C ALA A 31 15.37 -2.45 -3.98
N ASN A 32 14.47 -2.31 -3.00
CA ASN A 32 14.67 -1.51 -1.79
C ASN A 32 15.78 -2.06 -0.90
N ILE A 33 15.89 -3.39 -0.75
CA ILE A 33 17.00 -4.03 -0.02
C ILE A 33 18.34 -3.68 -0.69
N ARG A 34 18.40 -3.74 -2.03
CA ARG A 34 19.60 -3.37 -2.79
C ARG A 34 19.91 -1.87 -2.71
N ALA A 35 18.89 -1.02 -2.71
CA ALA A 35 19.06 0.42 -2.55
C ALA A 35 19.63 0.76 -1.16
N GLU A 36 19.09 0.16 -0.11
CA GLU A 36 19.54 0.32 1.27
C GLU A 36 21.01 -0.10 1.45
N ALA A 37 21.40 -1.26 0.89
CA ALA A 37 22.78 -1.72 0.92
C ALA A 37 23.78 -0.74 0.25
N ARG A 38 23.29 0.15 -0.63
CA ARG A 38 24.08 1.20 -1.29
C ARG A 38 23.92 2.58 -0.63
N GLY A 39 23.24 2.68 0.51
CA GLY A 39 22.94 3.96 1.16
C GLY A 39 21.95 4.84 0.37
N GLN A 40 21.16 4.25 -0.53
CA GLN A 40 20.18 4.95 -1.37
C GLN A 40 18.78 4.93 -0.74
N ARG A 41 17.95 5.91 -1.14
CA ARG A 41 16.55 5.98 -0.70
C ARG A 41 15.73 4.81 -1.27
N LYS A 42 14.83 4.29 -0.45
CA LYS A 42 13.84 3.27 -0.82
C LYS A 42 12.66 3.91 -1.57
N THR A 43 12.01 3.15 -2.43
CA THR A 43 10.81 3.57 -3.15
C THR A 43 9.55 3.04 -2.45
N PRO A 44 8.59 3.92 -2.09
CA PRO A 44 7.31 3.50 -1.51
C PRO A 44 6.38 2.92 -2.59
N ILE A 45 5.42 2.10 -2.16
CA ILE A 45 4.39 1.51 -3.03
C ILE A 45 3.03 2.09 -2.66
N CYS A 46 2.27 2.54 -3.65
CA CYS A 46 0.87 2.90 -3.50
C CYS A 46 -0.02 1.88 -4.23
N ILE A 47 -0.89 1.21 -3.48
CA ILE A 47 -1.90 0.29 -4.03
C ILE A 47 -3.26 0.90 -3.80
N TRP A 48 -3.97 1.21 -4.87
CA TRP A 48 -5.25 1.91 -4.80
C TRP A 48 -6.28 1.24 -5.73
N GLY A 49 -7.56 1.47 -5.45
CA GLY A 49 -8.67 0.81 -6.14
C GLY A 49 -9.90 0.69 -5.24
N LYS A 50 -10.98 0.12 -5.77
CA LYS A 50 -12.27 -0.03 -5.08
C LYS A 50 -12.12 -0.65 -3.68
N HIS A 51 -12.98 -0.28 -2.74
CA HIS A 51 -13.01 -0.91 -1.41
C HIS A 51 -13.34 -2.41 -1.52
N GLY A 52 -12.95 -3.21 -0.53
CA GLY A 52 -13.29 -4.64 -0.46
C GLY A 52 -12.57 -5.58 -1.44
N ILE A 53 -11.60 -5.11 -2.23
CA ILE A 53 -10.87 -5.95 -3.20
C ILE A 53 -9.60 -6.64 -2.62
N GLY A 54 -9.42 -6.63 -1.30
CA GLY A 54 -8.30 -7.32 -0.65
C GLY A 54 -6.93 -6.60 -0.68
N LYS A 55 -6.88 -5.28 -0.95
CA LYS A 55 -5.60 -4.53 -1.03
C LYS A 55 -4.72 -4.67 0.22
N THR A 56 -5.30 -4.45 1.40
CA THR A 56 -4.60 -4.55 2.69
C THR A 56 -4.19 -5.98 2.98
N GLU A 57 -5.08 -6.93 2.69
CA GLU A 57 -4.87 -8.36 2.95
C GLU A 57 -3.75 -8.96 2.11
N ILE A 58 -3.61 -8.53 0.85
CA ILE A 58 -2.47 -8.90 0.01
C ILE A 58 -1.14 -8.48 0.66
N VAL A 59 -1.06 -7.25 1.19
CA VAL A 59 0.18 -6.75 1.83
C VAL A 59 0.46 -7.47 3.14
N GLN A 60 -0.57 -7.71 3.95
CA GLN A 60 -0.48 -8.47 5.21
C GLN A 60 0.00 -9.90 4.98
N THR A 61 -0.61 -10.60 4.03
CA THR A 61 -0.25 -11.98 3.67
C THR A 61 1.19 -12.04 3.18
N LEU A 62 1.59 -11.12 2.30
CA LEU A 62 2.94 -11.07 1.79
C LEU A 62 3.98 -10.80 2.89
N ALA A 63 3.68 -9.90 3.83
CA ALA A 63 4.57 -9.64 4.96
C ALA A 63 4.73 -10.89 5.83
N HIS A 64 3.63 -11.60 6.11
CA HIS A 64 3.66 -12.87 6.86
C HIS A 64 4.46 -13.95 6.12
N GLU A 65 4.22 -14.16 4.82
CA GLU A 65 4.97 -15.13 3.99
C GLU A 65 6.48 -14.86 3.96
N LEU A 66 6.88 -13.58 3.98
CA LEU A 66 8.28 -13.17 3.97
C LEU A 66 8.91 -13.10 5.37
N GLY A 67 8.16 -13.38 6.44
CA GLY A 67 8.63 -13.28 7.82
C GLY A 67 8.90 -11.84 8.27
N TYR A 68 8.25 -10.85 7.64
CA TYR A 68 8.41 -9.44 7.98
C TYR A 68 7.50 -9.01 9.12
N GLN A 69 7.98 -8.06 9.92
CA GLN A 69 7.13 -7.35 10.87
C GLN A 69 6.15 -6.46 10.09
N PHE A 70 4.87 -6.55 10.42
CA PHE A 70 3.81 -5.79 9.77
C PHE A 70 3.09 -4.90 10.78
N ARG A 71 2.92 -3.62 10.46
CA ARG A 71 2.11 -2.68 11.23
C ARG A 71 1.01 -2.10 10.34
N TYR A 72 -0.23 -2.24 10.80
CA TYR A 72 -1.36 -1.53 10.22
C TYR A 72 -1.49 -0.15 10.83
N ILE A 73 -1.67 0.85 9.98
CA ILE A 73 -1.91 2.24 10.35
C ILE A 73 -3.16 2.68 9.60
N ALA A 74 -4.19 3.12 10.32
CA ALA A 74 -5.43 3.65 9.75
C ALA A 74 -5.49 5.16 10.01
N PRO A 75 -5.05 6.01 9.07
CA PRO A 75 -4.96 7.45 9.32
C PRO A 75 -6.28 8.10 9.75
N ALA A 76 -7.40 7.59 9.25
CA ALA A 76 -8.73 8.09 9.58
C ALA A 76 -9.18 7.80 11.02
N GLN A 77 -8.44 6.97 11.76
CA GLN A 77 -8.74 6.66 13.16
C GLN A 77 -7.92 7.53 14.14
N PHE A 78 -7.00 8.36 13.66
CA PHE A 78 -6.27 9.30 14.51
C PHE A 78 -7.10 10.57 14.71
N GLU A 79 -7.22 10.99 15.97
CA GLU A 79 -7.85 12.27 16.32
C GLU A 79 -6.82 13.40 16.26
N GLU A 80 -5.56 13.12 16.60
CA GLU A 80 -4.46 14.08 16.59
C GLU A 80 -3.21 13.51 15.88
N MET A 81 -2.44 14.37 15.21
CA MET A 81 -1.22 13.95 14.51
C MET A 81 -0.13 13.42 15.48
N GLY A 82 -0.23 13.79 16.76
CA GLY A 82 0.63 13.28 17.84
C GLY A 82 0.54 11.76 18.03
N ASP A 83 -0.58 11.13 17.66
CA ASP A 83 -0.76 9.68 17.72
C ASP A 83 0.16 8.93 16.74
N LEU A 84 0.54 9.58 15.64
CA LEU A 84 1.35 8.99 14.59
C LEU A 84 2.85 9.26 14.78
N VAL A 85 3.21 10.48 15.21
CA VAL A 85 4.62 10.89 15.36
C VAL A 85 5.17 10.74 16.79
N GLY A 86 4.29 10.51 17.78
CA GLY A 86 4.61 10.61 19.21
C GLY A 86 4.62 12.06 19.69
N MET A 87 4.37 12.28 21.00
CA MET A 87 4.70 13.56 21.62
C MET A 87 6.22 13.63 21.88
N PRO A 88 6.87 14.78 21.68
CA PRO A 88 8.27 14.99 22.04
C PRO A 88 8.53 14.87 23.55
#